data_AF-A0A9P6PLP7-F1
#
_entry.id   AF-A0A9P6PLP7-F1
#
_cell.length_a   1.000
_cell.length_b   1.000
_cell.length_c   1.000
_cell.angle_alpha   90.00
_cell.angle_beta   90.00
_cell.angle_gamma   90.00
#
_symmetry.space_group_name_H-M   'P 1'
#
loop_
_entity.id
_entity.type
_entity.pdbx_description
1 polymer ?
#
loop_
_entity_poly.entity_id
_entity_poly.type
_entity_poly.pdbx_seq_one_letter_code
_entity_poly.pdbx_strand_id
1 'polypeptide(L)'
;DFSAVESMPMGDQELTKRIEYLCQLVFPAISERSKATQQRMVERFNASHKLVEFPPGSWVMVVDNVSTGTLDPKYEGPFKVVRQTERGAYVLRDSTGELLPRDYAPSQLKSVTKDDVEEGRHYEVESVLADKFDDTLKKQVYLVRWKGYSSKADRWIPYENFDSKALVSEYYKRLNKANPYRQKRRMDRPDDSVRQQAEAAGRDSLVAVELPAHLGGGEDAEAESSNDAESSKAPLRKKARQVKATKKAASRGSGRKGTRPERQ
;
A
#
# COMPACT_ATOMS: atom_id res chain seq x y z
N ASP A 1 -31.68 -27.39 -54.63
CA ASP A 1 -33.05 -26.87 -54.55
C ASP A 1 -33.39 -26.43 -53.14
N PHE A 2 -33.44 -25.11 -52.92
CA PHE A 2 -33.85 -24.48 -51.65
C PHE A 2 -34.92 -23.40 -51.86
N SER A 3 -35.59 -23.37 -53.02
CA SER A 3 -36.52 -22.29 -53.42
C SER A 3 -37.92 -22.38 -52.79
N ALA A 4 -38.23 -23.42 -52.01
CA ALA A 4 -39.59 -23.74 -51.56
C ALA A 4 -39.75 -23.76 -50.02
N VAL A 5 -39.03 -22.91 -49.30
CA VAL A 5 -39.32 -22.68 -47.87
C VAL A 5 -40.10 -21.37 -47.75
N GLU A 6 -41.42 -21.44 -47.88
CA GLU A 6 -42.29 -20.31 -47.56
C GLU A 6 -42.24 -20.04 -46.06
N SER A 7 -41.64 -18.92 -45.67
CA SER A 7 -41.70 -18.42 -44.30
C SER A 7 -42.96 -17.59 -44.14
N MET A 8 -44.02 -18.19 -43.60
CA MET A 8 -45.18 -17.41 -43.16
C MET A 8 -44.77 -16.54 -41.97
N PRO A 9 -45.00 -15.21 -42.01
CA PRO A 9 -44.71 -14.36 -40.87
C PRO A 9 -45.63 -14.76 -39.71
N MET A 10 -45.02 -15.02 -38.54
CA MET A 10 -45.78 -15.29 -37.30
C MET A 10 -46.72 -14.12 -36.99
N GLY A 11 -47.92 -14.43 -36.47
CA GLY A 11 -48.83 -13.40 -35.98
C GLY A 11 -48.28 -12.69 -34.74
N ASP A 12 -48.61 -11.41 -34.57
CA ASP A 12 -48.05 -10.54 -33.52
C ASP A 12 -48.16 -11.11 -32.09
N GLN A 13 -49.26 -11.79 -31.79
CA GLN A 13 -49.48 -12.41 -30.48
C GLN A 13 -48.50 -13.57 -30.23
N GLU A 14 -48.16 -14.32 -31.26
CA GLU A 14 -47.22 -15.44 -31.19
C GLU A 14 -45.78 -14.93 -31.12
N LEU A 15 -45.47 -13.87 -31.87
CA LEU A 15 -44.20 -13.16 -31.78
C LEU A 15 -43.95 -12.63 -30.37
N THR A 16 -44.95 -11.99 -29.76
CA THR A 16 -44.86 -11.45 -28.40
C THR A 16 -44.62 -12.56 -27.37
N LYS A 17 -45.36 -13.67 -27.44
CA LYS A 17 -45.16 -14.84 -26.57
C LYS A 17 -43.75 -15.42 -26.71
N ARG A 18 -43.20 -15.42 -27.92
CA ARG A 18 -41.85 -15.93 -28.20
C ARG A 18 -40.75 -15.00 -27.69
N ILE A 19 -40.94 -13.68 -27.81
CA ILE A 19 -40.05 -12.68 -27.20
C ILE A 19 -40.07 -12.82 -25.68
N GLU A 20 -41.25 -12.93 -25.08
CA GLU A 20 -41.38 -13.09 -23.63
C GLU A 20 -40.69 -14.37 -23.13
N TYR A 21 -40.92 -15.50 -23.81
CA TYR A 21 -40.23 -16.76 -23.53
C TYR A 21 -38.70 -16.63 -23.65
N LEU A 22 -38.22 -15.96 -24.69
CA LEU A 22 -36.79 -15.70 -24.88
C LEU A 22 -36.24 -14.81 -23.76
N CYS A 23 -36.93 -13.73 -23.40
CA CYS A 23 -36.52 -12.83 -22.33
C CYS A 23 -36.46 -13.54 -20.97
N GLN A 24 -37.45 -14.39 -20.66
CA GLN A 24 -37.47 -15.20 -19.44
C GLN A 24 -36.30 -16.19 -19.37
N LEU A 25 -35.78 -16.65 -20.50
CA LEU A 25 -34.64 -17.56 -20.54
C LEU A 25 -33.30 -16.81 -20.52
N VAL A 26 -33.18 -15.77 -21.35
CA VAL A 26 -31.92 -15.10 -21.65
C VAL A 26 -31.50 -14.14 -20.55
N PHE A 27 -32.41 -13.33 -20.00
CA PHE A 27 -32.03 -12.36 -18.98
C PHE A 27 -31.54 -12.99 -17.68
N PRO A 28 -32.15 -14.06 -17.15
CA PRO A 28 -31.59 -14.77 -15.99
C PRO A 28 -30.21 -15.35 -16.29
N ALA A 29 -30.02 -15.98 -17.46
CA ALA A 29 -28.72 -16.54 -17.86
C ALA A 29 -27.62 -15.47 -17.95
N ILE A 30 -27.93 -14.30 -18.52
CA ILE A 30 -27.01 -13.16 -18.57
C ILE A 30 -26.75 -12.60 -17.17
N SER A 31 -27.79 -12.50 -16.31
CA SER A 31 -27.67 -12.02 -14.93
C SER A 31 -26.73 -12.90 -14.11
N GLU A 32 -26.88 -14.23 -14.20
CA GLU A 32 -26.03 -15.19 -13.49
C GLU A 32 -24.58 -15.10 -13.96
N ARG A 33 -24.35 -15.07 -15.29
CA ARG A 33 -23.01 -14.91 -15.86
C ARG A 33 -22.37 -13.58 -15.45
N SER A 34 -23.14 -12.50 -15.46
CA SER A 34 -22.69 -11.18 -15.03
C SER A 34 -22.35 -11.16 -13.55
N LYS A 35 -23.20 -11.73 -12.68
CA LYS A 35 -22.96 -11.84 -11.23
C LYS A 35 -21.72 -12.66 -10.92
N ALA A 36 -21.52 -13.81 -11.57
CA ALA A 36 -20.32 -14.63 -11.37
C ALA A 36 -19.05 -13.87 -11.76
N THR A 37 -19.11 -13.09 -12.84
CA THR A 37 -17.98 -12.25 -13.27
C THR A 37 -17.74 -11.10 -12.29
N GLN A 38 -18.79 -10.42 -11.84
CA GLN A 38 -18.73 -9.36 -10.82
C GLN A 38 -18.14 -9.89 -9.50
N GLN A 39 -18.56 -11.09 -9.06
CA GLN A 39 -18.03 -11.72 -7.85
C GLN A 39 -16.53 -11.98 -7.97
N ARG A 40 -16.06 -12.57 -9.08
CA ARG A 40 -14.62 -12.77 -9.32
C ARG A 40 -13.84 -11.45 -9.33
N MET A 41 -14.43 -10.39 -9.91
CA MET A 41 -13.82 -9.05 -9.89
C MET A 41 -13.73 -8.51 -8.45
N VAL A 42 -14.80 -8.64 -7.66
CA VAL A 42 -14.84 -8.23 -6.25
C VAL A 42 -13.83 -9.01 -5.41
N GLU A 43 -13.73 -10.32 -5.60
CA GLU A 43 -12.78 -11.19 -4.91
C GLU A 43 -11.33 -10.77 -5.21
N ARG A 44 -11.01 -10.55 -6.49
CA ARG A 44 -9.68 -10.08 -6.91
C ARG A 44 -9.36 -8.70 -6.35
N PHE A 45 -10.35 -7.80 -6.31
CA PHE A 45 -10.19 -6.47 -5.75
C PHE A 45 -9.94 -6.54 -4.24
N ASN A 46 -10.78 -7.28 -3.50
CA ASN A 46 -10.66 -7.44 -2.06
C ASN A 46 -9.35 -8.13 -1.63
N ALA A 47 -8.83 -9.04 -2.45
CA ALA A 47 -7.54 -9.68 -2.21
C ALA A 47 -6.36 -8.69 -2.27
N SER A 48 -6.46 -7.66 -3.12
CA SER A 48 -5.42 -6.65 -3.30
C SER A 48 -5.65 -5.37 -2.47
N HIS A 49 -6.90 -5.04 -2.15
CA HIS A 49 -7.29 -3.81 -1.47
C HIS A 49 -7.85 -4.11 -0.09
N LYS A 50 -6.98 -4.03 0.92
CA LYS A 50 -7.38 -4.16 2.32
C LYS A 50 -7.87 -2.81 2.86
N LEU A 51 -9.01 -2.81 3.55
CA LEU A 51 -9.49 -1.63 4.26
C LEU A 51 -8.58 -1.36 5.46
N VAL A 52 -7.89 -0.23 5.46
CA VAL A 52 -7.08 0.25 6.57
C VAL A 52 -7.83 1.38 7.28
N GLU A 53 -8.01 1.24 8.58
CA GLU A 53 -8.61 2.27 9.43
C GLU A 53 -7.50 3.03 10.18
N PHE A 54 -7.61 4.35 10.22
CA PHE A 54 -6.63 5.21 10.87
C PHE A 54 -7.28 5.84 12.10
N PRO A 55 -6.84 5.50 13.32
CA PRO A 55 -7.38 6.14 14.51
C PRO A 55 -6.99 7.62 14.56
N PRO A 56 -7.81 8.47 15.19
CA PRO A 56 -7.49 9.88 15.35
C PRO A 56 -6.18 10.04 16.12
N GLY A 57 -5.29 10.87 15.61
CA GLY A 57 -3.96 11.12 16.17
C GLY A 57 -2.82 10.34 15.53
N SER A 58 -3.10 9.37 14.65
CA SER A 58 -2.07 8.70 13.85
C SER A 58 -1.43 9.62 12.82
N TRP A 59 -0.16 9.36 12.52
CA TRP A 59 0.57 10.01 11.45
C TRP A 59 0.32 9.29 10.13
N VAL A 60 0.04 10.05 9.08
CA VAL A 60 -0.22 9.54 7.74
C VAL A 60 0.45 10.43 6.70
N MET A 61 0.93 9.83 5.62
CA MET A 61 1.34 10.54 4.41
C MET A 61 0.22 10.45 3.37
N VAL A 62 0.07 11.51 2.58
CA VAL A 62 -0.87 11.57 1.45
C VAL A 62 -0.17 11.13 0.18
N VAL A 63 -0.83 10.31 -0.64
CA VAL A 63 -0.31 9.89 -1.96
C VAL A 63 -0.68 10.92 -3.02
N ASP A 64 0.32 11.47 -3.70
CA ASP A 64 0.12 12.35 -4.84
C ASP A 64 -0.06 11.56 -6.13
N ASN A 65 -1.27 11.63 -6.67
CA ASN A 65 -1.60 11.04 -7.97
C ASN A 65 -1.38 12.02 -9.14
N VAL A 66 -1.06 13.28 -8.86
CA VAL A 66 -0.88 14.34 -9.86
C VAL A 66 0.60 14.67 -10.14
N SER A 67 1.51 13.80 -9.71
CA SER A 67 2.96 13.94 -9.96
C SER A 67 3.22 14.18 -11.45
N THR A 68 3.84 15.31 -11.75
CA THR A 68 4.10 15.80 -13.11
C THR A 68 5.39 15.25 -13.70
N GLY A 69 6.31 14.75 -12.87
CA GLY A 69 7.58 14.16 -13.27
C GLY A 69 8.04 13.01 -12.39
N THR A 70 8.90 12.16 -12.94
CA THR A 70 9.46 10.98 -12.25
C THR A 70 10.24 11.32 -10.97
N LEU A 71 10.80 12.53 -10.89
CA LEU A 71 11.56 13.01 -9.73
C LEU A 71 10.69 13.70 -8.67
N ASP A 72 9.41 13.94 -8.96
CA ASP A 72 8.51 14.57 -7.99
C ASP A 72 8.24 13.60 -6.83
N PRO A 73 8.09 14.11 -5.60
CA PRO A 73 7.76 13.26 -4.46
C PRO A 73 6.39 12.61 -4.68
N LYS A 74 6.33 11.28 -4.48
CA LYS A 74 5.08 10.53 -4.58
C LYS A 74 4.17 10.68 -3.36
N TYR A 75 4.75 11.11 -2.24
CA TYR A 75 4.05 11.24 -0.98
C TYR A 75 4.26 12.65 -0.44
N GLU A 76 3.15 13.32 -0.12
CA GLU A 76 3.18 14.56 0.65
C GLU A 76 3.31 14.25 2.13
N GLY A 77 3.76 15.28 2.85
CA GLY A 77 4.33 15.20 4.18
C GLY A 77 3.54 14.45 5.26
N PRO A 78 4.14 14.38 6.46
CA PRO A 78 3.51 13.72 7.58
C PRO A 78 2.38 14.58 8.14
N PHE A 79 1.15 14.17 7.88
CA PHE A 79 -0.04 14.77 8.45
C PHE A 79 -0.57 13.96 9.62
N LYS A 80 -1.30 14.62 10.51
CA LYS A 80 -1.94 13.97 11.65
C LYS A 80 -3.43 13.85 11.41
N VAL A 81 -3.98 12.64 11.56
CA VAL A 81 -5.42 12.41 11.43
C VAL A 81 -6.15 13.10 12.57
N VAL A 82 -7.12 13.95 12.26
CA VAL A 82 -7.95 14.63 13.27
C VAL A 82 -9.20 13.81 13.55
N ARG A 83 -9.96 13.51 12.49
CA ARG A 83 -11.22 12.76 12.58
C ARG A 83 -11.59 12.14 11.25
N GLN A 84 -12.49 11.16 11.30
CA GLN A 84 -13.21 10.65 10.14
C GLN A 84 -14.53 11.42 9.96
N THR A 85 -14.90 11.74 8.73
CA THR A 85 -16.20 12.28 8.35
C THR A 85 -17.21 11.14 8.23
N GLU A 86 -18.51 11.43 8.29
CA GLU A 86 -19.60 10.43 8.21
C GLU A 86 -19.53 9.52 6.97
N ARG A 87 -18.86 9.99 5.90
CA ARG A 87 -18.66 9.27 4.64
C ARG A 87 -17.38 8.43 4.59
N GLY A 88 -16.62 8.35 5.69
CA GLY A 88 -15.41 7.53 5.79
C GLY A 88 -14.11 8.20 5.33
N ALA A 89 -14.17 9.46 4.87
CA ALA A 89 -12.99 10.27 4.55
C ALA A 89 -12.34 10.85 5.82
N TYR A 90 -11.07 11.22 5.74
CA TYR A 90 -10.31 11.75 6.87
C TYR A 90 -9.96 13.21 6.68
N VAL A 91 -10.13 13.97 7.77
CA VAL A 91 -9.64 15.35 7.89
C VAL A 91 -8.25 15.28 8.52
N LEU A 92 -7.29 15.86 7.85
CA LEU A 92 -5.89 15.89 8.26
C LEU A 92 -5.52 17.26 8.79
N ARG A 93 -4.53 17.31 9.70
CA ARG A 93 -3.87 18.54 10.11
C ARG A 93 -2.38 18.47 9.83
N ASP A 94 -1.80 19.61 9.48
CA ASP A 94 -0.36 19.78 9.36
C ASP A 94 0.32 19.93 10.74
N SER A 95 1.65 19.91 10.74
CA SER A 95 2.53 20.21 11.87
C SER A 95 2.28 21.59 12.50
N THR A 96 1.85 22.57 11.69
CA THR A 96 1.45 23.92 12.14
C THR A 96 0.11 23.92 12.90
N GLY A 97 -0.66 22.83 12.81
CA GLY A 97 -1.97 22.69 13.44
C GLY A 97 -3.15 23.12 12.58
N GLU A 98 -2.90 23.61 11.36
CA GLU A 98 -3.96 23.94 10.40
C GLU A 98 -4.56 22.68 9.78
N LEU A 99 -5.86 22.73 9.49
CA LEU A 99 -6.57 21.65 8.83
C LEU A 99 -6.37 21.75 7.32
N LEU A 100 -6.15 20.60 6.67
CA LEU A 100 -6.08 20.57 5.22
C LEU A 100 -7.47 20.89 4.63
N PRO A 101 -7.56 21.69 3.55
CA PRO A 101 -8.84 22.06 2.93
C PRO A 101 -9.60 20.88 2.34
N ARG A 102 -8.90 19.78 2.04
CA ARG A 102 -9.43 18.60 1.36
C ARG A 102 -9.58 17.43 2.32
N ASP A 103 -10.68 16.70 2.15
CA ASP A 103 -10.91 15.40 2.80
C ASP A 103 -10.24 14.28 1.99
N TYR A 104 -9.53 13.38 2.66
CA TYR A 104 -8.76 12.31 2.01
C TYR A 104 -9.40 10.93 2.22
N ALA A 105 -9.43 10.12 1.16
CA ALA A 105 -9.92 8.74 1.24
C ALA A 105 -8.87 7.82 1.88
N PRO A 106 -9.27 6.71 2.54
CA PRO A 106 -8.31 5.77 3.16
C PRO A 106 -7.26 5.22 2.20
N SER A 107 -7.59 5.06 0.91
CA SER A 107 -6.66 4.57 -0.14
C SER A 107 -5.57 5.56 -0.53
N GLN A 108 -5.79 6.85 -0.27
CA GLN A 108 -4.84 7.93 -0.53
C GLN A 108 -3.92 8.18 0.66
N LEU A 109 -4.07 7.42 1.74
CA LEU A 109 -3.32 7.58 2.97
C LEU A 109 -2.42 6.38 3.20
N LYS A 110 -1.19 6.65 3.61
CA LYS A 110 -0.29 5.64 4.15
C LYS A 110 -0.02 5.92 5.62
N SER A 111 -0.18 4.92 6.47
CA SER A 111 0.25 5.00 7.87
C SER A 111 1.76 5.14 7.93
N VAL A 112 2.22 6.04 8.78
CA VAL A 112 3.65 6.28 9.03
C VAL A 112 3.87 6.20 10.54
N THR A 113 4.96 5.56 10.96
CA THR A 113 5.34 5.56 12.37
C THR A 113 6.07 6.85 12.71
N LYS A 114 6.04 7.26 13.98
CA LYS A 114 6.69 8.51 14.41
C LYS A 114 8.20 8.45 14.18
N ASP A 115 8.78 7.25 14.25
CA ASP A 115 10.20 7.03 13.99
C ASP A 115 10.52 7.32 12.52
N ASP A 116 9.70 6.85 11.57
CA ASP A 116 9.85 7.18 10.13
C ASP A 116 9.79 8.71 9.87
N VAL A 117 9.05 9.47 10.68
CA VAL A 117 8.96 10.93 10.58
C VAL A 117 10.20 11.63 11.17
N GLU A 118 10.80 11.05 12.20
CA GLU A 118 11.98 11.61 12.88
C GLU A 118 13.33 11.16 12.26
N GLU A 119 13.30 10.16 11.37
CA GLU A 119 14.45 9.61 10.64
C GLU A 119 15.22 10.65 9.79
N GLY A 120 14.69 11.86 9.58
CA GLY A 120 15.38 12.95 8.88
C GLY A 120 16.40 13.74 9.73
N ARG A 121 16.60 13.42 11.02
CA ARG A 121 17.58 14.12 11.87
C ARG A 121 18.99 13.57 11.67
N HIS A 122 19.66 14.03 10.63
CA HIS A 122 21.08 13.80 10.41
C HIS A 122 21.92 14.80 11.21
N TYR A 123 22.97 14.31 11.88
CA TYR A 123 23.92 15.16 12.60
C TYR A 123 25.31 14.96 12.02
N GLU A 124 26.08 16.05 11.91
CA GLU A 124 27.44 15.97 11.40
C GLU A 124 28.37 15.32 12.43
N VAL A 125 29.06 14.27 12.00
CA VAL A 125 30.01 13.52 12.82
C VAL A 125 31.41 14.10 12.63
N GLU A 126 32.10 14.37 13.73
CA GLU A 126 33.50 14.78 13.71
C GLU A 126 34.41 13.57 13.51
N SER A 127 34.27 12.55 14.36
CA SER A 127 35.04 11.31 14.23
C SER A 127 34.44 10.15 15.02
N VAL A 128 34.83 8.93 14.64
CA VAL A 128 34.57 7.72 15.43
C VAL A 128 35.74 7.51 16.40
N LEU A 129 35.43 7.29 17.68
CA LEU A 129 36.41 7.18 18.75
C LEU A 129 36.72 5.72 19.13
N ALA A 130 35.69 4.87 19.16
CA ALA A 130 35.79 3.49 19.60
C ALA A 130 34.75 2.61 18.91
N ASP A 131 34.98 1.30 18.91
CA ASP A 131 34.04 0.27 18.46
C ASP A 131 33.87 -0.81 19.54
N LYS A 132 32.66 -1.37 19.64
CA LYS A 132 32.36 -2.52 20.49
C LYS A 132 31.32 -3.41 19.81
N PHE A 133 31.26 -4.67 20.19
CA PHE A 133 30.17 -5.56 19.80
C PHE A 133 29.06 -5.49 20.87
N ASP A 134 27.83 -5.25 20.45
CA ASP A 134 26.67 -5.28 21.35
C ASP A 134 26.00 -6.65 21.27
N ASP A 135 26.09 -7.43 22.35
CA ASP A 135 25.52 -8.79 22.43
C ASP A 135 23.99 -8.80 22.33
N THR A 136 23.33 -7.71 22.73
CA THR A 136 21.86 -7.58 22.69
C THR A 136 21.37 -7.46 21.25
N LEU A 137 22.05 -6.62 20.46
CA LEU A 137 21.70 -6.34 19.07
C LEU A 137 22.41 -7.29 18.09
N LYS A 138 23.41 -8.05 18.55
CA LYS A 138 24.32 -8.89 17.75
C LYS A 138 24.99 -8.10 16.61
N LYS A 139 25.36 -6.84 16.86
CA LYS A 139 25.90 -5.90 15.86
C LYS A 139 27.09 -5.11 16.42
N GLN A 140 28.00 -4.68 15.54
CA GLN A 140 29.05 -3.71 15.89
C GLN A 140 28.44 -2.33 16.07
N VAL A 141 28.74 -1.68 17.19
CA VAL A 141 28.36 -0.29 17.47
C VAL A 141 29.60 0.57 17.67
N TYR A 142 29.51 1.84 17.29
CA TYR A 142 30.61 2.79 17.24
C TYR A 142 30.33 3.99 18.12
N LEU A 143 31.31 4.43 18.90
CA LEU A 143 31.22 5.65 19.70
C LEU A 143 31.53 6.85 18.81
N VAL A 144 30.52 7.70 18.62
CA VAL A 144 30.56 8.83 17.71
C VAL A 144 30.77 10.13 18.48
N ARG A 145 31.76 10.92 18.06
CA ARG A 145 31.94 12.32 18.45
C ARG A 145 31.20 13.21 17.46
N TRP A 146 30.25 13.98 17.95
CA TRP A 146 29.49 14.93 17.14
C TRP A 146 30.24 16.24 16.96
N LYS A 147 30.20 16.80 15.75
CA LYS A 147 30.86 18.07 15.45
C LYS A 147 30.18 19.21 16.21
N GLY A 148 30.99 19.99 16.95
CA GLY A 148 30.49 21.13 17.74
C GLY A 148 29.86 20.75 19.08
N TYR A 149 29.88 19.47 19.49
CA TYR A 149 29.44 19.03 20.80
C TYR A 149 30.62 18.50 21.64
N SER A 150 30.50 18.61 22.96
CA SER A 150 31.48 18.04 23.89
C SER A 150 31.36 16.52 24.01
N SER A 151 32.38 15.87 24.59
CA SER A 151 32.42 14.43 24.85
C SER A 151 31.22 13.88 25.64
N LYS A 152 30.47 14.74 26.35
CA LYS A 152 29.25 14.35 27.06
C LYS A 152 28.11 13.92 26.14
N ALA A 153 28.13 14.36 24.88
CA ALA A 153 27.12 14.02 23.89
C ALA A 153 27.47 12.76 23.08
N ASP A 154 28.65 12.16 23.30
CA ASP A 154 29.12 11.00 22.55
C ASP A 154 28.16 9.82 22.77
N ARG A 155 27.73 9.20 21.67
CA ARG A 155 26.76 8.09 21.70
C ARG A 155 27.26 6.89 20.90
N TRP A 156 26.85 5.70 21.34
CA TRP A 156 27.08 4.45 20.62
C TRP A 156 26.01 4.27 19.55
N ILE A 157 26.42 4.15 18.30
CA ILE A 157 25.53 4.10 17.13
C ILE A 157 25.89 2.87 16.28
N PRO A 158 24.91 2.08 15.82
CA PRO A 158 25.15 0.95 14.94
C PRO A 158 25.62 1.39 13.55
N TYR A 159 26.36 0.53 12.86
CA TYR A 159 26.87 0.80 11.50
C TYR A 159 25.79 1.23 10.50
N GLU A 160 24.57 0.71 10.63
CA GLU A 160 23.45 0.95 9.72
C GLU A 160 22.95 2.41 9.73
N ASN A 161 23.19 3.13 10.82
CA ASN A 161 22.75 4.52 10.97
C ASN A 161 23.77 5.54 10.44
N PHE A 162 24.87 5.08 9.82
CA PHE A 162 25.86 5.97 9.20
C PHE A 162 25.55 6.17 7.72
N ASP A 163 25.27 7.41 7.32
CA ASP A 163 25.11 7.76 5.90
C ASP A 163 26.43 7.63 5.13
N SER A 164 27.54 8.05 5.75
CA SER A 164 28.88 8.02 5.16
C SER A 164 29.74 6.89 5.71
N LYS A 165 30.07 5.93 4.85
CA LYS A 165 30.98 4.80 5.14
C LYS A 165 32.46 5.22 5.26
N ALA A 166 32.78 6.46 4.91
CA ALA A 166 34.14 6.99 4.95
C ALA A 166 34.66 7.07 6.40
N LEU A 167 33.82 7.53 7.33
CA LEU A 167 34.19 7.75 8.74
C LEU A 167 34.65 6.45 9.43
N VAL A 168 33.90 5.36 9.23
CA VAL A 168 34.26 4.04 9.76
C VAL A 168 35.53 3.51 9.09
N SER A 169 35.71 3.78 7.80
CA SER A 169 36.93 3.40 7.09
C SER A 169 38.16 4.15 7.59
N GLU A 170 38.05 5.44 7.87
CA GLU A 170 39.12 6.26 8.46
C GLU A 170 39.49 5.81 9.87
N TYR A 171 38.49 5.45 10.68
CA TYR A 171 38.70 4.89 12.01
C TYR A 171 39.55 3.61 11.96
N TYR A 172 39.18 2.63 11.12
CA TYR A 172 39.95 1.40 10.98
C TYR A 172 41.34 1.62 10.34
N LYS A 173 41.47 2.59 9.42
CA LYS A 173 42.77 3.03 8.89
C LYS A 173 43.68 3.56 10.01
N ARG A 174 43.16 4.41 10.90
CA ARG A 174 43.93 4.95 12.05
C ARG A 174 44.38 3.85 13.01
N LEU A 175 43.60 2.79 13.15
CA LEU A 175 43.93 1.63 13.96
C LEU A 175 44.82 0.59 13.24
N ASN A 176 45.16 0.80 11.96
CA ASN A 176 45.84 -0.19 11.12
C ASN A 176 45.15 -1.56 11.11
N LYS A 177 43.81 -1.59 11.17
CA LYS A 177 42.99 -2.81 11.16
C LYS A 177 42.21 -2.93 9.86
N ALA A 178 41.90 -4.16 9.46
CA ALA A 178 41.01 -4.41 8.33
C ALA A 178 39.58 -3.98 8.69
N ASN A 179 38.99 -3.08 7.91
CA ASN A 179 37.59 -2.69 8.09
C ASN A 179 36.68 -3.85 7.66
N PRO A 180 35.87 -4.43 8.57
CA PRO A 180 34.98 -5.56 8.26
C PRO A 180 33.87 -5.19 7.25
N TYR A 181 33.55 -3.90 7.09
CA TYR A 181 32.53 -3.41 6.18
C TYR A 181 33.06 -2.94 4.82
N ARG A 182 34.38 -3.00 4.60
CA ARG A 182 34.98 -2.61 3.32
C ARG A 182 34.66 -3.67 2.28
N GLN A 183 33.68 -3.38 1.42
CA GLN A 183 33.41 -4.22 0.25
C GLN A 183 34.68 -4.26 -0.61
N LYS A 184 35.20 -5.47 -0.86
CA LYS A 184 36.24 -5.66 -1.87
C LYS A 184 35.69 -5.11 -3.17
N ARG A 185 36.27 -4.02 -3.68
CA ARG A 185 36.05 -3.64 -5.07
C ARG A 185 36.43 -4.88 -5.88
N ARG A 186 35.52 -5.40 -6.69
CA ARG A 186 35.87 -6.35 -7.75
C ARG A 186 36.69 -5.57 -8.79
N MET A 187 37.94 -5.30 -8.43
CA MET A 187 38.98 -4.86 -9.33
C MET A 187 39.51 -6.13 -9.99
N ASP A 188 38.72 -6.64 -10.94
CA ASP A 188 39.07 -7.63 -11.96
C ASP A 188 37.96 -7.58 -13.00
N ARG A 189 37.80 -6.42 -13.65
CA ARG A 189 37.24 -6.40 -15.01
C ARG A 189 38.40 -6.03 -15.92
N PRO A 190 38.86 -6.95 -16.78
CA PRO A 190 39.85 -6.59 -17.79
C PRO A 190 39.27 -5.48 -18.68
N ASP A 191 40.15 -4.55 -19.01
CA ASP A 191 39.91 -3.35 -19.80
C ASP A 191 39.11 -3.63 -21.08
N ASP A 192 38.08 -2.82 -21.36
CA ASP A 192 37.14 -2.99 -22.50
C ASP A 192 37.83 -2.98 -23.88
N SER A 193 39.09 -2.56 -23.94
CA SER A 193 39.96 -2.56 -25.13
C SER A 193 40.15 -3.96 -25.74
N VAL A 194 40.09 -5.04 -24.94
CA VAL A 194 40.26 -6.41 -25.44
C VAL A 194 38.98 -6.94 -26.11
N ARG A 195 37.82 -6.38 -25.77
CA ARG A 195 36.51 -6.84 -26.26
C ARG A 195 36.23 -6.36 -27.69
N GLN A 196 36.71 -5.18 -28.06
CA GLN A 196 36.57 -4.62 -29.41
C GLN A 196 37.39 -5.37 -30.47
N GLN A 197 38.52 -5.98 -30.11
CA GLN A 197 39.32 -6.80 -31.04
C GLN A 197 38.67 -8.16 -31.34
N ALA A 198 37.81 -8.67 -30.44
CA ALA A 198 37.11 -9.94 -30.63
C ALA A 198 35.81 -9.81 -31.45
N GLU A 199 35.10 -8.67 -31.37
CA GLU A 199 33.87 -8.44 -32.16
C GLU A 199 34.14 -8.12 -33.64
N ALA A 200 35.32 -7.59 -33.97
CA ALA A 200 35.70 -7.30 -35.36
C ALA A 200 36.01 -8.57 -36.18
N ALA A 201 36.25 -9.71 -35.53
CA ALA A 201 36.61 -10.96 -36.19
C ALA A 201 35.41 -11.93 -36.39
N GLY A 202 34.20 -11.57 -35.95
CA GLY A 202 33.08 -12.52 -35.80
C GLY A 202 31.76 -12.14 -36.47
N ARG A 203 31.76 -11.28 -37.50
CA ARG A 203 30.54 -10.93 -38.26
C ARG A 203 30.69 -11.26 -39.73
N ASP A 204 30.67 -12.55 -40.02
CA ASP A 204 30.23 -13.03 -41.33
C ASP A 204 29.42 -14.32 -41.13
N SER A 205 28.25 -14.41 -41.77
CA SER A 205 27.32 -15.56 -41.86
C SER A 205 25.95 -15.50 -41.14
N LEU A 206 24.92 -15.32 -41.99
CA LEU A 206 23.55 -15.89 -41.99
C LEU A 206 22.32 -15.21 -41.34
N VAL A 207 21.61 -14.45 -42.19
CA VAL A 207 20.16 -14.39 -42.52
C VAL A 207 19.12 -14.81 -41.46
N ALA A 208 18.28 -13.85 -41.03
CA ALA A 208 17.02 -14.08 -40.33
C ALA A 208 15.84 -13.92 -41.30
N VAL A 209 14.98 -14.95 -41.37
CA VAL A 209 13.70 -14.96 -42.09
C VAL A 209 12.64 -14.29 -41.22
N GLU A 210 11.99 -13.26 -41.74
CA GLU A 210 10.86 -12.57 -41.11
C GLU A 210 9.59 -13.45 -41.12
N LEU A 211 8.91 -13.53 -39.97
CA LEU A 211 7.58 -14.10 -39.79
C LEU A 211 6.57 -12.95 -39.59
N PRO A 212 5.43 -12.88 -40.31
CA PRO A 212 4.45 -11.83 -40.12
C PRO A 212 3.45 -12.19 -39.01
N ALA A 213 3.25 -11.27 -38.06
CA ALA A 213 2.08 -11.25 -37.18
C ALA A 213 1.06 -10.25 -37.73
N HIS A 214 -0.01 -10.75 -38.34
CA HIS A 214 -1.23 -9.99 -38.62
C HIS A 214 -2.41 -10.76 -38.02
N LEU A 215 -3.27 -10.05 -37.29
CA LEU A 215 -4.67 -10.29 -36.89
C LEU A 215 -4.84 -9.37 -35.66
N GLY A 216 -5.29 -8.13 -35.77
CA GLY A 216 -6.52 -7.70 -36.42
C GLY A 216 -7.43 -7.15 -35.33
N GLY A 217 -7.22 -5.88 -34.97
CA GLY A 217 -8.10 -5.12 -34.09
C GLY A 217 -8.72 -3.98 -34.88
N GLY A 218 -10.03 -3.82 -34.75
CA GLY A 218 -10.79 -2.70 -35.31
C GLY A 218 -12.22 -3.10 -35.58
N GLU A 219 -13.13 -2.65 -34.72
CA GLU A 219 -14.45 -2.17 -35.11
C GLU A 219 -14.98 -1.27 -33.99
N ASP A 220 -14.77 0.03 -34.21
CA ASP A 220 -15.50 1.11 -33.58
C ASP A 220 -16.96 1.06 -34.04
N ALA A 221 -17.90 1.18 -33.11
CA ALA A 221 -19.27 1.56 -33.41
C ALA A 221 -19.78 2.50 -32.32
N GLU A 222 -19.85 3.77 -32.68
CA GLU A 222 -20.61 4.81 -31.98
C GLU A 222 -22.09 4.41 -31.87
N ALA A 223 -22.68 4.69 -30.70
CA ALA A 223 -24.10 4.97 -30.60
C ALA A 223 -24.34 5.96 -29.46
N GLU A 224 -24.63 7.20 -29.86
CA GLU A 224 -25.31 8.19 -29.03
C GLU A 224 -26.69 7.68 -28.57
N SER A 225 -27.15 8.22 -27.44
CA SER A 225 -28.50 8.77 -27.24
C SER A 225 -29.19 8.32 -25.94
N SER A 226 -29.71 9.37 -25.29
CA SER A 226 -30.87 9.43 -24.41
C SER A 226 -30.78 8.74 -23.04
N ASN A 227 -30.45 9.61 -22.07
CA ASN A 227 -30.99 9.55 -20.73
C ASN A 227 -32.53 9.61 -20.79
N ASP A 228 -33.18 8.58 -20.25
CA ASP A 228 -34.52 8.70 -19.71
C ASP A 228 -34.59 8.01 -18.35
N ALA A 229 -35.33 8.67 -17.47
CA ALA A 229 -35.43 8.46 -16.04
C ALA A 229 -36.01 7.09 -15.65
N GLU A 230 -35.73 6.60 -14.43
CA GLU A 230 -36.66 6.79 -13.31
C GLU A 230 -36.30 5.89 -12.11
N SER A 231 -36.41 6.53 -10.95
CA SER A 231 -36.25 6.05 -9.58
C SER A 231 -36.97 4.71 -9.28
N SER A 232 -36.28 3.79 -8.61
CA SER A 232 -36.93 3.05 -7.52
C SER A 232 -35.99 2.72 -6.36
N LYS A 233 -36.50 3.01 -5.16
CA LYS A 233 -35.84 3.07 -3.85
C LYS A 233 -35.42 1.68 -3.36
N ALA A 234 -34.17 1.54 -2.90
CA ALA A 234 -33.76 0.43 -2.05
C ALA A 234 -34.04 0.73 -0.56
N PRO A 235 -34.66 -0.17 0.23
CA PRO A 235 -34.95 0.11 1.63
C PRO A 235 -33.75 -0.15 2.54
N LEU A 236 -33.52 0.81 3.45
CA LEU A 236 -32.63 0.74 4.60
C LEU A 236 -32.97 -0.45 5.52
N ARG A 237 -32.09 -1.45 5.63
CA ARG A 237 -32.15 -2.44 6.73
C ARG A 237 -31.48 -1.88 7.99
N LYS A 238 -32.29 -1.39 8.92
CA LYS A 238 -31.90 -1.15 10.32
C LYS A 238 -31.54 -2.50 10.97
N LYS A 239 -30.29 -2.70 11.40
CA LYS A 239 -29.94 -3.82 12.29
C LYS A 239 -30.20 -3.42 13.74
N ALA A 240 -31.16 -4.09 14.35
CA ALA A 240 -31.47 -4.01 15.78
C ALA A 240 -30.29 -4.55 16.60
N ARG A 241 -29.88 -3.75 17.59
CA ARG A 241 -28.85 -4.04 18.58
C ARG A 241 -29.46 -4.95 19.67
N GLN A 242 -29.07 -6.22 19.71
CA GLN A 242 -29.37 -7.08 20.86
C GLN A 242 -28.39 -6.78 21.99
N VAL A 243 -28.93 -6.29 23.10
CA VAL A 243 -28.21 -6.09 24.36
C VAL A 243 -28.34 -7.38 25.16
N LYS A 244 -27.25 -8.15 25.34
CA LYS A 244 -27.25 -9.29 26.26
C LYS A 244 -27.06 -8.77 27.68
N ALA A 245 -28.14 -8.82 28.46
CA ALA A 245 -28.12 -8.60 29.90
C ALA A 245 -27.46 -9.79 30.61
N THR A 246 -26.39 -9.54 31.37
CA THR A 246 -25.81 -10.53 32.28
C THR A 246 -26.51 -10.46 33.64
N LYS A 247 -27.14 -11.57 34.00
CA LYS A 247 -27.93 -11.75 35.22
C LYS A 247 -26.99 -11.91 36.42
N LYS A 248 -27.04 -10.93 37.33
CA LYS A 248 -26.36 -10.91 38.64
C LYS A 248 -26.97 -12.00 39.54
N ALA A 249 -26.18 -13.04 39.85
CA ALA A 249 -26.55 -14.05 40.84
C ALA A 249 -26.23 -13.54 42.24
N ALA A 250 -27.26 -13.43 43.08
CA ALA A 250 -27.17 -13.14 44.49
C ALA A 250 -26.92 -14.44 45.26
N SER A 251 -25.82 -14.54 45.99
CA SER A 251 -25.67 -15.47 47.11
C SER A 251 -26.05 -14.75 48.40
N ARG A 252 -27.00 -15.33 49.14
CA ARG A 252 -27.44 -14.89 50.46
C ARG A 252 -26.66 -15.67 51.52
N GLY A 253 -26.18 -14.94 52.54
CA GLY A 253 -26.51 -15.24 53.93
C GLY A 253 -25.57 -16.15 54.72
N SER A 254 -24.84 -15.54 55.66
CA SER A 254 -24.40 -16.06 56.97
C SER A 254 -23.35 -15.05 57.48
N GLY A 255 -23.46 -14.29 58.58
CA GLY A 255 -24.17 -14.48 59.83
C GLY A 255 -23.16 -14.55 60.98
N ARG A 256 -22.86 -13.42 61.66
CA ARG A 256 -22.35 -13.27 63.06
C ARG A 256 -21.86 -11.82 63.26
N LYS A 257 -22.57 -10.96 63.99
CA LYS A 257 -22.62 -10.75 65.47
C LYS A 257 -21.31 -10.26 66.11
N GLY A 258 -21.38 -9.05 66.68
CA GLY A 258 -20.56 -8.52 67.81
C GLY A 258 -19.09 -8.28 67.48
N THR A 259 -18.38 -7.25 67.93
CA THR A 259 -18.51 -6.39 69.11
C THR A 259 -17.43 -5.30 68.96
N ARG A 260 -17.78 -4.03 69.19
CA ARG A 260 -16.88 -2.94 69.62
C ARG A 260 -16.47 -3.22 71.10
N PRO A 261 -15.41 -2.68 71.76
CA PRO A 261 -14.60 -1.43 71.63
C PRO A 261 -13.08 -1.73 71.55
N GLU A 262 -12.08 -0.85 71.60
CA GLU A 262 -11.82 0.32 72.45
C GLU A 262 -10.56 1.08 71.98
N ARG A 263 -10.37 2.28 72.54
CA ARG A 263 -9.19 3.18 72.56
C ARG A 263 -7.85 2.44 72.67
N GLN A 264 -6.71 3.00 72.27
CA GLN A 264 -6.14 4.34 72.49
C GLN A 264 -5.29 4.78 71.29
#